data_AF-A0A1G8E9B8-F1
#
_entry.id   AF-A0A1G8E9B8-F1
#
_cell.length_a   1.000
_cell.length_b   1.000
_cell.length_c   1.000
_cell.angle_alpha   90.00
_cell.angle_beta   90.00
_cell.angle_gamma   90.00
#
_symmetry.space_group_name_H-M   'P 1'
#
loop_
_entity.id
_entity.type
_entity.pdbx_description
1 polymer ?
#
loop_
_entity_poly.entity_id
_entity_poly.type
_entity_poly.pdbx_seq_one_letter_code
_entity_poly.pdbx_strand_id
1 'polypeptide(L)'
;MYPTPLRPSTKRRPLNLLAPGKSEWFDLDGPVGATPASQRNQRQDTLKLEVGLANAGHLDFSKTKGPTGYWGQKEDKALRAFQQDNGLKVDGLANPGGPTVKTLEKRVGPRLAPFSPPTPDDVDHHHNTLTEPGKGHLVTEPPALGLAGLERILLPLPAEQAAANQRTVEALLGAVDDGDLPDWAAKGIADAPDSLPVWQDMFLRLNRHDPRRANLTAWAILDRLEPQIAHLLLGRPLPDKMPLGVLSDEAAPRLLNAKTETTTETKGADKNPKHVGADVPSVDKNESPQVADQPPVAASHPESPRSKTAGMSTNPTPSLAEPPQGMVNPFEMYKNMAFQEKGSGHWGVLIDHRSAAIRGKAIADEVSEVTKQRYGRDNPGLGGGEGDAFRHALWSYRMTRELGAEVAKEITDAHERHTLDTNPMGDRLMDLYNNRIGRLLAQDPGNRDRPDEEVVLEAIQNGHLQLQPFEVDPLFSSGLEGYNQKRNDWY
;
A
#
# COMPACT_ATOMS: atom_id res chain seq x y z
N MET A 1 18.94 -49.84 -27.41
CA MET A 1 18.45 -48.66 -26.67
C MET A 1 17.94 -49.15 -25.33
N TYR A 2 18.69 -48.91 -24.26
CA TYR A 2 18.21 -49.19 -22.91
C TYR A 2 17.25 -48.06 -22.50
N PRO A 3 16.09 -48.36 -21.90
CA PRO A 3 15.23 -47.34 -21.35
C PRO A 3 15.91 -46.72 -20.11
N THR A 4 16.06 -45.40 -20.13
CA THR A 4 16.48 -44.61 -18.96
C THR A 4 15.48 -44.85 -17.83
N PRO A 5 15.90 -45.19 -16.61
CA PRO A 5 14.96 -45.40 -15.51
C PRO A 5 14.32 -44.06 -15.11
N LEU A 6 12.99 -44.09 -14.96
CA LEU A 6 12.21 -43.05 -14.31
C LEU A 6 12.85 -42.76 -12.93
N ARG A 7 13.20 -41.50 -12.65
CA ARG A 7 13.60 -41.08 -11.30
C ARG A 7 12.47 -41.43 -10.32
N PRO A 8 12.78 -41.94 -9.12
CA PRO A 8 11.76 -42.29 -8.14
C PRO A 8 10.99 -41.03 -7.71
N SER A 9 9.70 -41.20 -7.39
CA SER A 9 8.90 -40.14 -6.79
C SER A 9 9.60 -39.58 -5.55
N THR A 10 9.65 -38.26 -5.44
CA THR A 10 10.22 -37.54 -4.30
C THR A 10 9.37 -37.80 -3.07
N LYS A 11 9.61 -38.92 -2.40
CA LYS A 11 9.00 -39.25 -1.11
C LYS A 11 9.33 -38.12 -0.13
N ARG A 12 8.29 -37.58 0.53
CA ARG A 12 8.43 -36.59 1.60
C ARG A 12 9.45 -37.09 2.63
N ARG A 13 10.51 -36.32 2.87
CA ARG A 13 11.42 -36.59 3.98
C ARG A 13 10.73 -36.11 5.27
N PRO A 14 10.67 -36.94 6.31
CA PRO A 14 10.08 -36.53 7.58
C PRO A 14 10.85 -35.36 8.19
N LEU A 15 10.15 -34.32 8.69
CA LEU A 15 10.77 -33.16 9.38
C LEU A 15 11.78 -33.60 10.47
N ASN A 16 11.52 -34.74 11.13
CA ASN A 16 12.36 -35.27 12.20
C ASN A 16 13.73 -35.82 11.76
N LEU A 17 13.98 -35.97 10.44
CA LEU A 17 15.29 -36.39 9.92
C LEU A 17 16.21 -35.21 9.56
N LEU A 18 15.72 -33.97 9.61
CA LEU A 18 16.54 -32.78 9.41
C LEU A 18 17.27 -32.46 10.71
N ALA A 19 18.51 -31.99 10.59
CA ALA A 19 19.22 -31.46 11.76
C ALA A 19 18.38 -30.33 12.40
N PRO A 20 18.38 -30.17 13.73
CA PRO A 20 17.62 -29.12 14.40
C PRO A 20 17.89 -27.75 13.75
N GLY A 21 16.86 -27.12 13.19
CA GLY A 21 16.94 -25.83 12.50
C GLY A 21 17.21 -25.86 10.99
N LYS A 22 17.40 -27.03 10.36
CA LYS A 22 17.46 -27.14 8.88
C LYS A 22 16.07 -27.31 8.29
N SER A 23 15.72 -26.43 7.36
CA SER A 23 14.45 -26.41 6.66
C SER A 23 14.62 -26.87 5.20
N GLU A 24 13.80 -27.82 4.73
CA GLU A 24 13.82 -28.25 3.31
C GLU A 24 13.39 -27.15 2.33
N TRP A 25 12.76 -26.09 2.85
CA TRP A 25 12.29 -24.97 2.05
C TRP A 25 13.41 -24.21 1.35
N PHE A 26 14.63 -24.19 1.90
CA PHE A 26 15.74 -23.36 1.40
C PHE A 26 16.94 -24.17 0.93
N ASP A 27 16.81 -25.50 0.87
CA ASP A 27 17.78 -26.38 0.25
C ASP A 27 17.36 -26.62 -1.21
N LEU A 28 18.00 -25.94 -2.16
CA LEU A 28 17.70 -26.07 -3.60
C LEU A 28 18.67 -27.07 -4.23
N ASP A 29 18.15 -27.99 -5.05
CA ASP A 29 18.98 -28.95 -5.78
C ASP A 29 19.70 -28.30 -6.98
N GLY A 30 19.16 -27.20 -7.50
CA GLY A 30 19.79 -26.38 -8.53
C GLY A 30 19.37 -24.92 -8.48
N PRO A 31 20.03 -24.04 -9.27
CA PRO A 31 19.60 -22.66 -9.38
C PRO A 31 18.22 -22.58 -10.01
N VAL A 32 17.42 -21.64 -9.51
CA VAL A 32 16.11 -21.31 -10.05
C VAL A 32 16.10 -19.83 -10.41
N GLY A 33 15.52 -19.48 -11.55
CA GLY A 33 15.43 -18.09 -12.00
C GLY A 33 15.67 -17.92 -13.49
N ALA A 34 16.28 -16.78 -13.84
CA ALA A 34 16.81 -16.46 -15.16
C ALA A 34 18.05 -17.30 -15.52
N THR A 35 17.89 -18.63 -15.54
CA THR A 35 18.95 -19.58 -15.89
C THR A 35 19.16 -19.64 -17.42
N PRO A 36 20.35 -20.06 -17.90
CA PRO A 36 20.56 -20.33 -19.32
C PRO A 36 19.55 -21.35 -19.85
N ALA A 37 19.15 -21.24 -21.12
CA ALA A 37 18.14 -22.13 -21.72
C ALA A 37 18.50 -23.64 -21.66
N SER A 38 19.80 -23.97 -21.56
CA SER A 38 20.30 -25.33 -21.37
C SER A 38 20.04 -25.89 -19.98
N GLN A 39 19.73 -25.03 -19.00
CA GLN A 39 19.47 -25.38 -17.62
C GLN A 39 18.02 -25.04 -17.26
N ARG A 40 17.20 -26.09 -17.12
CA ARG A 40 15.79 -25.95 -16.74
C ARG A 40 15.65 -25.75 -15.23
N ASN A 41 14.75 -24.85 -14.85
CA ASN A 41 14.30 -24.71 -13.47
C ASN A 41 13.63 -26.01 -13.01
N GLN A 42 14.13 -26.61 -11.94
CA GLN A 42 13.55 -27.84 -11.39
C GLN A 42 12.22 -27.52 -10.72
N ARG A 43 11.18 -28.29 -11.04
CA ARG A 43 9.81 -28.02 -10.55
C ARG A 43 9.73 -27.96 -9.03
N GLN A 44 10.38 -28.87 -8.32
CA GLN A 44 10.36 -28.90 -6.86
C GLN A 44 11.03 -27.66 -6.23
N ASP A 45 12.14 -27.18 -6.81
CA ASP A 45 12.84 -25.99 -6.33
C ASP A 45 12.08 -24.71 -6.70
N THR A 46 11.44 -24.68 -7.88
CA THR A 46 10.52 -23.62 -8.26
C THR A 46 9.39 -23.48 -7.25
N LEU A 47 8.77 -24.59 -6.83
CA LEU A 47 7.71 -24.58 -5.81
C LEU A 47 8.18 -23.98 -4.48
N LYS A 48 9.38 -24.37 -4.02
CA LYS A 48 9.97 -23.80 -2.79
C LYS A 48 10.12 -22.28 -2.89
N LEU A 49 10.59 -21.77 -4.03
CA LEU A 49 10.73 -20.33 -4.25
C LEU A 49 9.41 -19.61 -4.42
N GLU A 50 8.45 -20.15 -5.19
CA GLU A 50 7.13 -19.54 -5.31
C GLU A 50 6.50 -19.36 -3.93
N VAL A 51 6.52 -20.40 -3.09
CA VAL A 51 5.98 -20.34 -1.74
C VAL A 51 6.76 -19.39 -0.84
N GLY A 52 8.09 -19.41 -0.90
CA GLY A 52 8.92 -18.50 -0.13
C GLY A 52 8.68 -17.03 -0.50
N LEU A 53 8.64 -16.71 -1.79
CA LEU A 53 8.38 -15.36 -2.31
C LEU A 53 6.96 -14.90 -1.96
N ALA A 54 5.97 -15.78 -2.02
CA ALA A 54 4.60 -15.45 -1.63
C ALA A 54 4.50 -15.10 -0.15
N ASN A 55 5.12 -15.90 0.73
CA ASN A 55 5.15 -15.63 2.17
C ASN A 55 6.07 -14.46 2.56
N ALA A 56 6.96 -14.04 1.67
CA ALA A 56 7.75 -12.82 1.78
C ALA A 56 7.00 -11.58 1.24
N GLY A 57 5.84 -11.75 0.61
CA GLY A 57 5.00 -10.67 0.10
C GLY A 57 5.29 -10.23 -1.34
N HIS A 58 6.12 -10.97 -2.10
CA HIS A 58 6.51 -10.59 -3.46
C HIS A 58 5.83 -11.40 -4.57
N LEU A 59 5.18 -12.53 -4.24
CA LEU A 59 4.44 -13.34 -5.21
C LEU A 59 2.99 -13.54 -4.79
N ASP A 60 2.07 -13.09 -5.64
CA ASP A 60 0.63 -13.22 -5.40
C ASP A 60 0.08 -14.52 -6.01
N PHE A 61 -0.66 -15.33 -5.23
CA PHE A 61 -1.33 -16.53 -5.71
C PHE A 61 -2.79 -16.32 -6.12
N SER A 62 -3.31 -15.09 -6.07
CA SER A 62 -4.73 -14.80 -6.25
C SER A 62 -5.29 -15.30 -7.60
N LYS A 63 -4.50 -15.18 -8.68
CA LYS A 63 -4.87 -15.59 -10.04
C LYS A 63 -4.65 -17.08 -10.30
N THR A 64 -3.54 -17.62 -9.81
CA THR A 64 -3.16 -19.02 -10.05
C THR A 64 -3.80 -19.98 -9.07
N LYS A 65 -4.38 -19.46 -7.97
CA LYS A 65 -4.89 -20.26 -6.85
C LYS A 65 -3.80 -21.19 -6.32
N GLY A 66 -2.63 -20.64 -6.05
CA GLY A 66 -1.50 -21.37 -5.45
C GLY A 66 -0.23 -21.39 -6.31
N PRO A 67 0.84 -22.03 -5.82
CA PRO A 67 2.06 -22.23 -6.58
C PRO A 67 1.80 -23.15 -7.79
N THR A 68 2.56 -22.99 -8.86
CA THR A 68 2.38 -23.77 -10.10
C THR A 68 3.53 -24.74 -10.34
N GLY A 69 4.71 -24.42 -9.82
CA GLY A 69 5.97 -25.10 -10.07
C GLY A 69 6.62 -24.72 -11.39
N TYR A 70 6.09 -23.72 -12.11
CA TYR A 70 6.60 -23.24 -13.39
C TYR A 70 7.15 -21.84 -13.26
N TRP A 71 8.37 -21.64 -13.76
CA TRP A 71 9.02 -20.34 -13.71
C TRP A 71 8.69 -19.52 -14.95
N GLY A 72 8.07 -18.36 -14.78
CA GLY A 72 7.71 -17.43 -15.84
C GLY A 72 8.05 -15.97 -15.51
N GLN A 73 7.43 -15.05 -16.26
CA GLN A 73 7.68 -13.61 -16.11
C GLN A 73 7.25 -13.07 -14.74
N LYS A 74 6.17 -13.64 -14.16
CA LYS A 74 5.64 -13.19 -12.87
C LYS A 74 6.60 -13.56 -11.73
N GLU A 75 7.14 -14.78 -11.77
CA GLU A 75 8.10 -15.28 -10.79
C GLU A 75 9.44 -14.55 -10.92
N ASP A 76 9.91 -14.27 -12.13
CA ASP A 76 11.13 -13.47 -12.35
C ASP A 76 10.96 -12.04 -11.82
N LYS A 77 9.83 -11.38 -12.12
CA LYS A 77 9.52 -10.05 -11.58
C LYS A 77 9.47 -10.06 -10.04
N ALA A 78 8.80 -11.05 -9.45
CA ALA A 78 8.70 -11.21 -8.00
C ALA A 78 10.07 -11.42 -7.34
N LEU A 79 10.91 -12.28 -7.92
CA LEU A 79 12.26 -12.53 -7.42
C LEU A 79 13.14 -11.28 -7.48
N ARG A 80 13.08 -10.53 -8.58
CA ARG A 80 13.83 -9.28 -8.74
C ARG A 80 13.38 -8.20 -7.78
N ALA A 81 12.07 -8.07 -7.55
CA ALA A 81 11.53 -7.17 -6.53
C ALA A 81 12.04 -7.54 -5.13
N PHE A 82 11.95 -8.82 -4.76
CA PHE A 82 12.51 -9.31 -3.49
C PHE A 82 14.01 -9.01 -3.36
N GLN A 83 14.79 -9.21 -4.43
CA GLN A 83 16.21 -8.89 -4.43
C GLN A 83 16.46 -7.39 -4.22
N GLN A 84 15.75 -6.53 -4.97
CA GLN A 84 15.84 -5.08 -4.85
C GLN A 84 15.52 -4.61 -3.43
N ASP A 85 14.40 -5.07 -2.87
CA ASP A 85 13.90 -4.63 -1.55
C ASP A 85 14.77 -5.08 -0.38
N ASN A 86 15.62 -6.10 -0.60
CA ASN A 86 16.57 -6.58 0.39
C ASN A 86 18.03 -6.19 0.08
N GLY A 87 18.25 -5.24 -0.84
CA GLY A 87 19.59 -4.74 -1.18
C GLY A 87 20.51 -5.80 -1.78
N LEU A 88 19.92 -6.81 -2.44
CA LEU A 88 20.65 -7.87 -3.12
C LEU A 88 20.92 -7.47 -4.58
N LYS A 89 21.83 -8.20 -5.22
CA LYS A 89 22.01 -8.10 -6.67
C LYS A 89 20.72 -8.53 -7.39
N VAL A 90 20.17 -7.66 -8.23
CA VAL A 90 18.93 -7.90 -8.98
C VAL A 90 19.21 -8.66 -10.28
N ASP A 91 19.65 -9.91 -10.16
CA ASP A 91 19.96 -10.77 -11.30
C ASP A 91 18.83 -11.75 -11.66
N GLY A 92 17.78 -11.85 -10.82
CA GLY A 92 16.68 -12.80 -11.02
C GLY A 92 17.14 -14.24 -10.87
N LEU A 93 18.19 -14.50 -10.07
CA LEU A 93 18.72 -15.83 -9.81
C LEU A 93 18.74 -16.15 -8.30
N ALA A 94 18.29 -17.36 -7.98
CA ALA A 94 18.38 -17.95 -6.67
C ALA A 94 19.24 -19.22 -6.74
N ASN A 95 20.53 -19.06 -6.43
CA ASN A 95 21.48 -20.17 -6.38
C ASN A 95 21.37 -20.95 -5.06
N PRO A 96 21.57 -22.28 -5.06
CA PRO A 96 21.67 -23.07 -3.82
C PRO A 96 22.66 -22.45 -2.83
N GLY A 97 22.22 -22.18 -1.59
CA GLY A 97 23.03 -21.54 -0.55
C GLY A 97 23.47 -20.09 -0.83
N GLY A 98 22.97 -19.49 -1.91
CA GLY A 98 23.28 -18.12 -2.32
C GLY A 98 22.60 -17.05 -1.45
N PRO A 99 22.92 -15.76 -1.69
CA PRO A 99 22.41 -14.65 -0.89
C PRO A 99 20.88 -14.53 -0.95
N THR A 100 20.27 -14.76 -2.13
CA THR A 100 18.82 -14.74 -2.31
C THR A 100 18.12 -15.77 -1.42
N VAL A 101 18.57 -17.02 -1.46
CA VAL A 101 17.99 -18.14 -0.69
C VAL A 101 18.19 -17.93 0.81
N LYS A 102 19.38 -17.52 1.25
CA LYS A 102 19.66 -17.22 2.67
C LYS A 102 18.82 -16.06 3.21
N THR A 103 18.59 -15.04 2.39
CA THR A 103 17.75 -13.90 2.78
C THR A 103 16.29 -14.35 2.90
N LEU A 104 15.82 -15.18 1.98
CA LEU A 104 14.48 -15.76 2.03
C LEU A 104 14.30 -16.63 3.29
N GLU A 105 15.27 -17.50 3.58
CA GLU A 105 15.30 -18.31 4.81
C GLU A 105 15.20 -17.45 6.07
N LYS A 106 15.99 -16.38 6.15
CA LYS A 106 15.93 -15.45 7.29
C LYS A 106 14.56 -14.77 7.43
N ARG A 107 13.91 -14.42 6.32
CA ARG A 107 12.64 -13.68 6.31
C ARG A 107 11.43 -14.56 6.62
N VAL A 108 11.35 -15.74 6.02
CA VAL A 108 10.15 -16.60 6.08
C VAL A 108 10.40 -17.97 6.70
N GLY A 109 11.65 -18.34 6.98
CA GLY A 109 12.00 -19.65 7.50
C GLY A 109 11.33 -20.02 8.82
N PRO A 110 11.30 -19.15 9.85
CA PRO A 110 10.59 -19.46 11.09
C PRO A 110 9.09 -19.76 10.90
N ARG A 111 8.44 -19.11 9.92
CA ARG A 111 7.02 -19.33 9.61
C ARG A 111 6.80 -20.63 8.85
N LEU A 112 7.72 -21.00 7.97
CA LEU A 112 7.63 -22.21 7.14
C LEU A 112 8.20 -23.46 7.81
N ALA A 113 9.07 -23.31 8.81
CA ALA A 113 9.78 -24.41 9.48
C ALA A 113 8.88 -25.55 10.02
N PRO A 114 7.65 -25.29 10.53
CA PRO A 114 6.76 -26.37 10.97
C PRO A 114 6.18 -27.22 9.82
N PHE A 115 6.28 -26.74 8.57
CA PHE A 115 5.63 -27.34 7.41
C PHE A 115 6.64 -27.96 6.44
N SER A 116 6.16 -28.86 5.59
CA SER A 116 6.93 -29.39 4.46
C SER A 116 6.57 -28.66 3.17
N PRO A 117 7.54 -28.45 2.25
CA PRO A 117 7.23 -27.94 0.93
C PRO A 117 6.24 -28.85 0.19
N PRO A 118 5.29 -28.28 -0.58
CA PRO A 118 4.42 -29.09 -1.41
C PRO A 118 5.24 -29.80 -2.49
N THR A 119 4.86 -31.03 -2.80
CA THR A 119 5.42 -31.76 -3.92
C THR A 119 4.75 -31.36 -5.24
N PRO A 120 5.39 -31.62 -6.40
CA PRO A 120 4.73 -31.55 -7.70
C PRO A 120 3.34 -32.21 -7.73
N ASP A 121 3.21 -33.40 -7.14
CA ASP A 121 1.95 -34.15 -7.11
C ASP A 121 0.89 -33.48 -6.22
N ASP A 122 1.30 -32.90 -5.09
CA ASP A 122 0.39 -32.12 -4.22
C ASP A 122 -0.18 -30.91 -4.96
N VAL A 123 0.67 -30.22 -5.72
CA VAL A 123 0.29 -29.07 -6.54
C VAL A 123 -0.59 -29.46 -7.72
N ASP A 124 -0.26 -30.55 -8.41
CA ASP A 124 -1.10 -31.05 -9.51
C ASP A 124 -2.46 -31.50 -9.00
N HIS A 125 -2.49 -32.21 -7.86
CA HIS A 125 -3.74 -32.60 -7.22
C HIS A 125 -4.56 -31.37 -6.81
N HIS A 126 -3.93 -30.37 -6.19
CA HIS A 126 -4.57 -29.11 -5.88
C HIS A 126 -5.25 -28.50 -7.11
N HIS A 127 -4.51 -28.27 -8.20
CA HIS A 127 -5.05 -27.62 -9.39
C HIS A 127 -6.10 -28.48 -10.12
N ASN A 128 -5.95 -29.81 -10.11
CA ASN A 128 -6.93 -30.72 -10.71
C ASN A 128 -8.24 -30.79 -9.91
N THR A 129 -8.20 -30.50 -8.61
CA THR A 129 -9.36 -30.53 -7.70
C THR A 129 -10.03 -29.16 -7.54
N LEU A 130 -9.50 -28.11 -8.17
CA LEU A 130 -10.14 -26.78 -8.27
C LEU A 130 -11.38 -26.84 -9.18
N THR A 131 -12.41 -27.55 -8.73
CA THR A 131 -13.74 -27.56 -9.36
C THR A 131 -14.63 -26.46 -8.77
N GLU A 132 -14.33 -25.99 -7.55
CA GLU A 132 -15.01 -24.88 -6.87
C GLU A 132 -14.01 -24.06 -6.01
N PRO A 133 -14.24 -22.74 -5.83
CA PRO A 133 -13.44 -21.91 -4.91
C PRO A 133 -13.43 -22.50 -3.49
N GLY A 134 -12.23 -22.74 -2.94
CA GLY A 134 -12.05 -23.23 -1.56
C GLY A 134 -11.89 -24.75 -1.39
N LYS A 135 -11.98 -25.55 -2.46
CA LYS A 135 -11.81 -27.02 -2.40
C LYS A 135 -10.38 -27.53 -2.64
N GLY A 136 -9.41 -26.64 -2.87
CA GLY A 136 -8.04 -27.03 -3.12
C GLY A 136 -7.30 -27.45 -1.84
N HIS A 137 -6.32 -28.36 -1.98
CA HIS A 137 -5.54 -28.93 -0.87
C HIS A 137 -4.44 -28.02 -0.29
N LEU A 138 -4.30 -26.79 -0.80
CA LEU A 138 -3.26 -25.85 -0.44
C LEU A 138 -3.88 -24.57 0.09
N VAL A 139 -3.22 -23.95 1.07
CA VAL A 139 -3.56 -22.62 1.56
C VAL A 139 -3.16 -21.60 0.49
N THR A 140 -4.13 -20.98 -0.18
CA THR A 140 -3.85 -20.07 -1.31
C THR A 140 -4.04 -18.60 -0.97
N GLU A 141 -4.72 -18.34 0.14
CA GLU A 141 -5.06 -17.00 0.63
C GLU A 141 -4.97 -16.99 2.16
N PRO A 142 -4.63 -15.85 2.78
CA PRO A 142 -4.65 -15.72 4.23
C PRO A 142 -6.09 -15.85 4.77
N PRO A 143 -6.25 -16.24 6.05
CA PRO A 143 -7.58 -16.51 6.61
C PRO A 143 -8.48 -15.28 6.53
N ALA A 144 -9.79 -15.50 6.38
CA ALA A 144 -10.75 -14.41 6.31
C ALA A 144 -10.74 -13.61 7.62
N LEU A 145 -10.56 -12.30 7.50
CA LEU A 145 -10.49 -11.39 8.63
C LEU A 145 -11.86 -11.07 9.22
N GLY A 146 -12.97 -11.38 8.53
CA GLY A 146 -14.33 -11.06 9.01
C GLY A 146 -14.61 -9.56 9.10
N LEU A 147 -14.17 -8.79 8.09
CA LEU A 147 -14.15 -7.32 8.11
C LEU A 147 -15.51 -6.67 8.37
N ALA A 148 -16.62 -7.31 7.97
CA ALA A 148 -17.98 -6.83 8.25
C ALA A 148 -18.24 -6.54 9.74
N GLY A 149 -17.53 -7.20 10.66
CA GLY A 149 -17.65 -6.95 12.09
C GLY A 149 -17.12 -5.58 12.56
N LEU A 150 -16.35 -4.86 11.74
CA LEU A 150 -15.78 -3.55 12.07
C LEU A 150 -16.86 -2.45 12.18
N GLU A 151 -18.02 -2.63 11.56
CA GLU A 151 -19.14 -1.67 11.58
C GLU A 151 -19.58 -1.31 13.01
N ARG A 152 -19.39 -2.22 13.98
CA ARG A 152 -19.80 -2.04 15.37
C ARG A 152 -18.89 -1.09 16.17
N ILE A 153 -17.76 -0.67 15.59
CA ILE A 153 -16.69 0.09 16.26
C ILE A 153 -16.58 1.53 15.72
N LEU A 154 -17.16 1.81 14.55
CA LEU A 154 -16.87 3.02 13.80
C LEU A 154 -17.79 4.20 14.14
N LEU A 155 -17.17 5.33 14.49
CA LEU A 155 -17.79 6.65 14.41
C LEU A 155 -17.90 7.08 12.93
N PRO A 156 -18.94 7.82 12.53
CA PRO A 156 -19.05 8.34 11.17
C PRO A 156 -17.88 9.29 10.88
N LEU A 157 -17.17 9.03 9.79
CA LEU A 157 -16.08 9.90 9.33
C LEU A 157 -16.59 11.24 8.79
N PRO A 158 -15.78 12.31 8.89
CA PRO A 158 -16.00 13.52 8.11
C PRO A 158 -16.24 13.21 6.62
N ALA A 159 -17.13 13.98 5.99
CA ALA A 159 -17.56 13.74 4.61
C ALA A 159 -16.40 13.67 3.61
N GLU A 160 -15.37 14.49 3.83
CA GLU A 160 -14.15 14.51 3.02
C GLU A 160 -13.36 13.21 3.11
N GLN A 161 -13.09 12.71 4.32
CA GLN A 161 -12.38 11.45 4.54
C GLN A 161 -13.19 10.25 4.01
N ALA A 162 -14.51 10.27 4.18
CA ALA A 162 -15.40 9.29 3.59
C ALA A 162 -15.33 9.29 2.05
N ALA A 163 -15.26 10.47 1.42
CA ALA A 163 -15.10 10.61 -0.02
C ALA A 163 -13.70 10.19 -0.49
N ALA A 164 -12.65 10.46 0.30
CA ALA A 164 -11.29 10.01 0.02
C ALA A 164 -11.17 8.47 0.04
N ASN A 165 -11.78 7.83 1.04
CA ASN A 165 -11.87 6.38 1.10
C ASN A 165 -12.67 5.81 -0.09
N GLN A 166 -13.76 6.46 -0.49
CA GLN A 166 -14.53 6.04 -1.66
C GLN A 166 -13.69 6.05 -2.94
N ARG A 167 -12.96 7.15 -3.20
CA ARG A 167 -12.04 7.25 -4.35
C ARG A 167 -10.94 6.19 -4.31
N THR A 168 -10.41 5.91 -3.12
CA THR A 168 -9.39 4.86 -2.95
C THR A 168 -9.95 3.48 -3.30
N VAL A 169 -11.16 3.16 -2.83
CA VAL A 169 -11.81 1.88 -3.12
C VAL A 169 -12.07 1.74 -4.62
N GLU A 170 -12.55 2.78 -5.29
CA GLU A 170 -12.74 2.79 -6.74
C GLU A 170 -11.42 2.55 -7.49
N ALA A 171 -10.33 3.19 -7.07
CA ALA A 171 -9.01 2.96 -7.63
C ALA A 171 -8.53 1.50 -7.42
N LEU A 172 -8.70 0.95 -6.22
CA LEU A 172 -8.31 -0.44 -5.91
C LEU A 172 -9.12 -1.47 -6.70
N LEU A 173 -10.41 -1.22 -6.93
CA LEU A 173 -11.27 -2.09 -7.75
C LEU A 173 -10.87 -2.07 -9.23
N GLY A 174 -10.32 -0.95 -9.72
CA GLY A 174 -9.76 -0.85 -11.07
C GLY A 174 -8.33 -1.39 -11.20
N ALA A 175 -7.63 -1.60 -10.08
CA ALA A 175 -6.22 -1.97 -10.06
C ALA A 175 -5.99 -3.48 -9.95
N VAL A 176 -4.95 -3.95 -10.63
CA VAL A 176 -4.54 -5.37 -10.59
C VAL A 176 -3.84 -5.78 -9.30
N ASP A 177 -3.25 -4.83 -8.57
CA ASP A 177 -2.57 -4.99 -7.29
C ASP A 177 -2.78 -3.75 -6.40
N ASP A 178 -2.29 -3.79 -5.16
CA ASP A 178 -2.43 -2.70 -4.18
C ASP A 178 -1.33 -1.62 -4.32
N GLY A 179 -0.37 -1.78 -5.23
CA GLY A 179 0.82 -0.93 -5.34
C GLY A 179 1.53 -0.73 -3.99
N ASP A 180 1.96 0.51 -3.73
CA ASP A 180 2.63 0.93 -2.49
C ASP A 180 1.65 1.24 -1.34
N LEU A 181 0.33 1.11 -1.56
CA LEU A 181 -0.67 1.43 -0.54
C LEU A 181 -0.41 0.72 0.79
N PRO A 182 -0.07 -0.58 0.85
CA PRO A 182 0.12 -1.26 2.13
C PRO A 182 1.25 -0.69 2.97
N ASP A 183 2.35 -0.30 2.33
CA ASP A 183 3.52 0.30 3.00
C ASP A 183 3.19 1.68 3.56
N TRP A 184 2.50 2.52 2.79
CA TRP A 184 2.08 3.85 3.27
C TRP A 184 0.99 3.79 4.31
N ALA A 185 0.02 2.90 4.15
CA ALA A 185 -1.01 2.69 5.14
C ALA A 185 -0.41 2.25 6.48
N ALA A 186 0.50 1.28 6.45
CA ALA A 186 1.14 0.82 7.67
C ALA A 186 1.92 1.92 8.38
N LYS A 187 2.73 2.69 7.62
CA LYS A 187 3.49 3.81 8.18
C LYS A 187 2.57 4.92 8.69
N GLY A 188 1.50 5.24 7.96
CA GLY A 188 0.53 6.27 8.37
C GLY A 188 -0.28 5.91 9.60
N ILE A 189 -0.65 4.63 9.75
CA ILE A 189 -1.31 4.14 10.97
C ILE A 189 -0.35 4.16 12.16
N ALA A 190 0.91 3.78 11.97
CA ALA A 190 1.91 3.79 13.03
C ALA A 190 2.21 5.20 13.55
N ASP A 191 2.33 6.18 12.64
CA ASP A 191 2.64 7.58 12.98
C ASP A 191 1.42 8.36 13.50
N ALA A 192 0.20 7.97 13.10
CA ALA A 192 -1.06 8.58 13.54
C ALA A 192 -2.10 7.52 13.94
N PRO A 193 -2.01 6.93 15.16
CA PRO A 193 -2.95 5.92 15.63
C PRO A 193 -4.42 6.38 15.68
N ASP A 194 -4.69 7.68 15.80
CA ASP A 194 -6.05 8.22 15.75
C ASP A 194 -6.70 8.11 14.35
N SER A 195 -5.93 7.76 13.31
CA SER A 195 -6.41 7.51 11.95
C SER A 195 -7.05 6.13 11.75
N LEU A 196 -7.00 5.24 12.75
CA LEU A 196 -7.57 3.88 12.66
C LEU A 196 -9.00 3.83 12.09
N PRO A 197 -9.95 4.71 12.49
CA PRO A 197 -11.29 4.74 11.91
C PRO A 197 -11.31 4.96 10.40
N VAL A 198 -10.37 5.75 9.87
CA VAL A 198 -10.27 6.00 8.42
C VAL A 198 -9.92 4.72 7.67
N TRP A 199 -9.02 3.91 8.21
CA TRP A 199 -8.61 2.64 7.60
C TRP A 199 -9.68 1.55 7.73
N GLN A 200 -10.34 1.49 8.88
CA GLN A 200 -11.46 0.58 9.10
C GLN A 200 -12.63 0.87 8.14
N ASP A 201 -12.98 2.14 7.92
CA ASP A 201 -14.02 2.53 6.94
C ASP A 201 -13.62 2.14 5.51
N MET A 202 -12.35 2.33 5.12
CA MET A 202 -11.85 1.87 3.81
C MET A 202 -12.03 0.35 3.65
N PHE A 203 -11.63 -0.44 4.65
CA PHE A 203 -11.79 -1.89 4.63
C PHE A 203 -13.25 -2.31 4.49
N LEU A 204 -14.16 -1.65 5.22
CA LEU A 204 -15.59 -1.93 5.12
C LEU A 204 -16.17 -1.57 3.75
N ARG A 205 -15.80 -0.43 3.19
CA ARG A 205 -16.21 -0.03 1.83
C ARG A 205 -15.73 -1.03 0.81
N LEU A 206 -14.45 -1.36 0.82
CA LEU A 206 -13.88 -2.34 -0.10
C LEU A 206 -14.56 -3.70 0.09
N ASN A 207 -14.80 -4.13 1.33
CA ASN A 207 -15.43 -5.40 1.66
C ASN A 207 -16.89 -5.48 1.15
N ARG A 208 -17.62 -4.36 1.09
CA ARG A 208 -18.97 -4.32 0.51
C ARG A 208 -18.98 -4.54 -1.01
N HIS A 209 -17.89 -4.20 -1.69
CA HIS A 209 -17.76 -4.38 -3.15
C HIS A 209 -17.09 -5.70 -3.51
N ASP A 210 -15.96 -6.01 -2.87
CA ASP A 210 -15.18 -7.22 -3.06
C ASP A 210 -14.59 -7.68 -1.71
N PRO A 211 -15.27 -8.60 -1.00
CA PRO A 211 -14.81 -9.13 0.29
C PRO A 211 -13.42 -9.78 0.22
N ARG A 212 -13.10 -10.41 -0.92
CA ARG A 212 -11.82 -11.10 -1.11
C ARG A 212 -10.71 -10.08 -1.29
N ARG A 213 -10.87 -9.09 -2.16
CA ARG A 213 -9.89 -8.00 -2.33
C ARG A 213 -9.69 -7.26 -1.02
N ALA A 214 -10.77 -6.94 -0.30
CA ALA A 214 -10.69 -6.30 1.00
C ALA A 214 -9.87 -7.11 2.02
N ASN A 215 -10.08 -8.43 2.07
CA ASN A 215 -9.32 -9.32 2.94
C ASN A 215 -7.81 -9.29 2.61
N LEU A 216 -7.47 -9.39 1.32
CA LEU A 216 -6.07 -9.39 0.86
C LEU A 216 -5.39 -8.05 1.16
N THR A 217 -6.05 -6.93 0.84
CA THR A 217 -5.53 -5.58 1.10
C THR A 217 -5.37 -5.32 2.60
N ALA A 218 -6.33 -5.74 3.42
CA ALA A 218 -6.23 -5.61 4.88
C ALA A 218 -5.05 -6.44 5.43
N TRP A 219 -4.86 -7.68 5.00
CA TRP A 219 -3.68 -8.47 5.39
C TRP A 219 -2.37 -7.83 4.98
N ALA A 220 -2.28 -7.31 3.75
CA ALA A 220 -1.08 -6.64 3.27
C ALA A 220 -0.68 -5.46 4.18
N ILE A 221 -1.65 -4.74 4.73
CA ILE A 221 -1.42 -3.66 5.69
C ILE A 221 -1.08 -4.21 7.08
N LEU A 222 -1.88 -5.15 7.59
CA LEU A 222 -1.72 -5.71 8.94
C LEU A 222 -0.36 -6.40 9.13
N ASP A 223 0.17 -7.08 8.12
CA ASP A 223 1.49 -7.75 8.17
C ASP A 223 2.66 -6.76 8.36
N ARG A 224 2.45 -5.48 8.06
CA ARG A 224 3.45 -4.40 8.15
C ARG A 224 3.32 -3.58 9.43
N LEU A 225 2.27 -3.82 10.22
CA LEU A 225 2.01 -3.13 11.48
C LEU A 225 2.60 -3.88 12.66
N GLU A 226 2.91 -3.15 13.74
CA GLU A 226 3.18 -3.79 15.02
C GLU A 226 1.95 -4.59 15.49
N PRO A 227 2.11 -5.77 16.13
CA PRO A 227 0.99 -6.64 16.50
C PRO A 227 -0.09 -5.94 17.33
N GLN A 228 0.30 -5.01 18.20
CA GLN A 228 -0.62 -4.24 19.04
C GLN A 228 -1.50 -3.30 18.21
N ILE A 229 -0.91 -2.63 17.22
CA ILE A 229 -1.61 -1.72 16.31
C ILE A 229 -2.53 -2.50 15.38
N ALA A 230 -2.05 -3.64 14.85
CA ALA A 230 -2.86 -4.52 14.02
C ALA A 230 -4.09 -5.06 14.77
N HIS A 231 -3.93 -5.40 16.06
CA HIS A 231 -5.03 -5.78 16.95
C HIS A 231 -6.05 -4.65 17.12
N LEU A 232 -5.58 -3.41 17.34
CA LEU A 232 -6.46 -2.24 17.45
C LEU A 232 -7.21 -1.95 16.14
N LEU A 233 -6.52 -2.05 15.00
CA LEU A 233 -7.12 -1.82 13.69
C LEU A 233 -8.24 -2.83 13.39
N LEU A 234 -8.06 -4.09 13.75
CA LEU A 234 -9.08 -5.11 13.58
C LEU A 234 -10.12 -5.13 14.71
N GLY A 235 -9.83 -4.48 15.85
CA GLY A 235 -10.63 -4.52 17.07
C GLY A 235 -10.65 -5.89 17.77
N ARG A 236 -9.73 -6.79 17.40
CA ARG A 236 -9.61 -8.16 17.92
C ARG A 236 -8.24 -8.77 17.57
N PRO A 237 -7.81 -9.86 18.23
CA PRO A 237 -6.57 -10.53 17.87
C PRO A 237 -6.60 -10.99 16.41
N LEU A 238 -5.45 -10.88 15.74
CA LEU A 238 -5.28 -11.44 14.41
C LEU A 238 -5.46 -12.96 14.48
N PRO A 239 -6.19 -13.57 13.53
CA PRO A 239 -6.26 -15.03 13.46
C PRO A 239 -4.89 -15.60 13.05
N ASP A 240 -4.63 -16.84 13.45
CA ASP A 240 -3.40 -17.53 13.07
C ASP A 240 -3.29 -17.65 11.56
N LYS A 241 -2.23 -17.08 11.00
CA LYS A 241 -1.99 -17.06 9.57
C LYS A 241 -1.18 -18.28 9.16
N MET A 242 -1.84 -19.29 8.61
CA MET A 242 -1.14 -20.39 7.94
C MET A 242 -0.32 -19.85 6.75
N PRO A 243 0.91 -20.35 6.53
CA PRO A 243 1.70 -19.91 5.39
C PRO A 243 1.02 -20.26 4.06
N LEU A 244 1.17 -19.39 3.06
CA LEU A 244 0.64 -19.65 1.72
C LEU A 244 1.39 -20.83 1.06
N GLY A 245 0.71 -21.59 0.22
CA GLY A 245 1.24 -22.71 -0.57
C GLY A 245 1.58 -23.97 0.23
N VAL A 246 1.33 -24.00 1.55
CA VAL A 246 1.42 -25.23 2.35
C VAL A 246 0.12 -26.02 2.24
N LEU A 247 0.17 -27.31 2.56
CA LEU A 247 -1.01 -28.16 2.65
C LEU A 247 -1.93 -27.68 3.77
N SER A 248 -3.23 -27.61 3.51
CA SER A 248 -4.22 -27.27 4.54
C SER A 248 -4.35 -28.38 5.59
N ASP A 249 -4.75 -28.03 6.81
CA ASP A 249 -4.93 -28.97 7.94
C ASP A 249 -5.93 -30.11 7.65
N GLU A 250 -6.88 -29.89 6.73
CA GLU A 250 -7.82 -30.93 6.27
C GLU A 250 -7.15 -31.99 5.37
N ALA A 251 -6.00 -31.65 4.75
CA ALA A 251 -5.23 -32.52 3.87
C ALA A 251 -3.91 -33.02 4.49
N ALA A 252 -3.49 -32.46 5.64
CA ALA A 252 -2.34 -32.96 6.38
C ALA A 252 -2.69 -34.32 7.01
N PRO A 253 -1.89 -35.39 6.79
CA PRO A 253 -2.12 -36.64 7.52
C PRO A 253 -1.98 -36.32 9.01
N ARG A 254 -3.08 -36.47 9.75
CA ARG A 254 -3.05 -36.44 11.21
C ARG A 254 -2.03 -37.48 11.64
N LEU A 255 -0.88 -37.05 12.11
CA LEU A 255 0.02 -37.91 12.87
C LEU A 255 -0.78 -38.30 14.11
N LEU A 256 -1.36 -39.49 14.08
CA LEU A 256 -1.83 -40.19 15.28
C LEU A 256 -0.60 -40.32 16.19
N ASN A 257 -0.43 -39.37 17.09
CA ASN A 257 0.45 -39.55 18.22
C ASN A 257 -0.21 -40.61 19.11
N ALA A 258 0.17 -41.86 18.87
CA ALA A 258 0.07 -42.93 19.84
C ALA A 258 0.85 -42.49 21.08
N LYS A 259 0.11 -42.07 22.11
CA LYS A 259 0.32 -42.34 23.55
C LYS A 259 -0.52 -41.39 24.40
N THR A 260 -1.74 -41.82 24.72
CA THR A 260 -2.33 -41.74 26.06
C THR A 260 -3.45 -42.76 26.13
N GLU A 261 -3.09 -44.03 26.28
CA GLU A 261 -3.93 -44.95 27.05
C GLU A 261 -3.59 -44.69 28.53
N THR A 262 -4.55 -44.18 29.28
CA THR A 262 -4.68 -44.55 30.68
C THR A 262 -6.15 -44.64 31.00
N THR A 263 -6.56 -45.88 31.15
CA THR A 263 -7.82 -46.39 31.66
C THR A 263 -8.19 -45.76 32.99
N THR A 264 -9.46 -45.37 33.13
CA THR A 264 -10.30 -45.72 34.29
C THR A 264 -11.78 -45.63 33.89
N GLU A 265 -12.36 -46.79 33.57
CA GLU A 265 -13.74 -47.18 33.89
C GLU A 265 -13.99 -47.04 35.41
N THR A 266 -15.19 -46.88 36.01
CA THR A 266 -16.61 -46.94 35.63
C THR A 266 -17.45 -46.42 36.82
N LYS A 267 -18.66 -45.92 36.54
CA LYS A 267 -19.94 -45.96 37.31
C LYS A 267 -20.79 -44.78 36.80
N GLY A 268 -21.93 -44.89 36.12
CA GLY A 268 -23.00 -45.87 36.19
C GLY A 268 -24.16 -45.28 36.99
N ALA A 269 -25.15 -44.65 36.31
CA ALA A 269 -26.55 -44.58 36.74
C ALA A 269 -27.42 -43.83 35.71
N ASP A 270 -28.17 -44.64 34.98
CA ASP A 270 -29.42 -44.41 34.27
C ASP A 270 -30.43 -43.48 35.00
N LYS A 271 -31.15 -42.63 34.25
CA LYS A 271 -32.64 -42.52 34.25
C LYS A 271 -33.16 -41.31 33.45
N ASN A 272 -33.88 -41.65 32.39
CA ASN A 272 -34.96 -40.86 31.78
C ASN A 272 -36.22 -40.95 32.68
N PRO A 273 -37.16 -39.99 32.62
CA PRO A 273 -38.44 -40.35 32.02
C PRO A 273 -39.15 -39.24 31.20
N LYS A 274 -40.04 -39.74 30.33
CA LYS A 274 -40.93 -39.03 29.40
C LYS A 274 -42.15 -38.37 30.09
N HIS A 275 -42.67 -37.35 29.37
CA HIS A 275 -44.07 -36.97 29.09
C HIS A 275 -44.94 -36.27 30.16
N VAL A 276 -45.52 -35.13 29.75
CA VAL A 276 -46.95 -34.70 29.60
C VAL A 276 -46.87 -33.17 29.43
N GLY A 277 -47.41 -32.45 28.43
CA GLY A 277 -48.69 -32.54 27.74
C GLY A 277 -49.55 -31.33 28.15
N ALA A 278 -50.00 -30.56 27.15
CA ALA A 278 -51.20 -29.71 27.13
C ALA A 278 -51.08 -28.16 27.29
N ASP A 279 -51.60 -27.52 26.24
CA ASP A 279 -52.53 -26.38 26.23
C ASP A 279 -52.07 -24.93 25.93
N VAL A 280 -52.40 -24.56 24.70
CA VAL A 280 -52.66 -23.21 24.16
C VAL A 280 -54.03 -22.72 24.69
N PRO A 281 -54.24 -21.39 24.80
CA PRO A 281 -55.27 -20.82 23.92
C PRO A 281 -54.88 -19.45 23.32
N SER A 282 -55.22 -19.29 22.03
CA SER A 282 -55.37 -18.02 21.33
C SER A 282 -56.68 -17.33 21.72
N VAL A 283 -56.68 -15.99 21.83
CA VAL A 283 -57.86 -15.13 21.53
C VAL A 283 -57.41 -13.80 20.90
N ASP A 284 -57.63 -13.71 19.60
CA ASP A 284 -58.21 -12.63 18.80
C ASP A 284 -58.39 -11.17 19.29
N LYS A 285 -57.97 -10.26 18.39
CA LYS A 285 -58.73 -9.16 17.73
C LYS A 285 -58.64 -7.69 18.20
N ASN A 286 -58.17 -6.90 17.21
CA ASN A 286 -58.70 -5.62 16.67
C ASN A 286 -58.68 -4.36 17.55
N GLU A 287 -57.95 -3.33 17.09
CA GLU A 287 -58.57 -2.09 16.56
C GLU A 287 -57.52 -1.15 15.92
N SER A 288 -57.82 -0.70 14.70
CA SER A 288 -57.18 0.43 14.03
C SER A 288 -57.62 1.76 14.69
N PRO A 289 -57.00 2.89 14.31
CA PRO A 289 -57.73 3.73 13.37
C PRO A 289 -56.87 4.31 12.23
N GLN A 290 -57.60 4.67 11.17
CA GLN A 290 -57.18 5.20 9.89
C GLN A 290 -57.11 6.75 9.88
N VAL A 291 -56.15 7.25 9.07
CA VAL A 291 -56.22 8.36 8.09
C VAL A 291 -56.38 9.81 8.56
N ALA A 292 -55.40 10.64 8.19
CA ALA A 292 -55.64 11.90 7.47
C ALA A 292 -54.40 12.34 6.65
N ASP A 293 -54.68 12.76 5.43
CA ASP A 293 -53.78 13.10 4.33
C ASP A 293 -53.38 14.60 4.30
N GLN A 294 -52.14 14.87 3.84
CA GLN A 294 -51.61 16.10 3.19
C GLN A 294 -51.48 17.44 3.95
N PRO A 295 -50.66 18.43 3.48
CA PRO A 295 -49.45 18.47 2.63
C PRO A 295 -48.26 19.25 3.30
N PRO A 296 -47.07 19.41 2.69
CA PRO A 296 -45.94 20.05 3.37
C PRO A 296 -46.02 21.59 3.32
N VAL A 297 -45.81 22.22 4.48
CA VAL A 297 -45.75 23.68 4.65
C VAL A 297 -44.31 24.16 4.50
N ALA A 298 -44.10 25.07 3.56
CA ALA A 298 -42.89 25.85 3.38
C ALA A 298 -42.80 27.02 4.39
N ALA A 299 -41.61 27.29 4.91
CA ALA A 299 -41.15 28.60 5.39
C ALA A 299 -39.60 28.54 5.60
N SER A 300 -38.77 29.16 4.74
CA SER A 300 -38.16 30.52 4.89
C SER A 300 -37.32 30.68 6.17
N HIS A 301 -36.06 31.14 6.24
CA HIS A 301 -35.13 31.99 5.45
C HIS A 301 -33.69 31.81 6.08
N PRO A 302 -32.58 32.48 5.67
CA PRO A 302 -32.38 33.47 4.59
C PRO A 302 -31.22 33.15 3.62
N GLU A 303 -31.37 33.66 2.39
CA GLU A 303 -30.29 33.84 1.42
C GLU A 303 -29.30 34.93 1.89
N SER A 304 -28.01 34.65 1.75
CA SER A 304 -26.96 35.68 1.65
C SER A 304 -26.66 35.97 0.18
N PRO A 305 -26.29 37.22 -0.17
CA PRO A 305 -26.65 37.80 -1.46
C PRO A 305 -25.79 37.32 -2.62
N ARG A 306 -26.46 36.95 -3.73
CA ARG A 306 -25.88 36.97 -5.07
C ARG A 306 -25.52 38.41 -5.44
N SER A 307 -24.23 38.70 -5.49
CA SER A 307 -23.71 39.87 -6.21
C SER A 307 -23.93 39.69 -7.70
N LYS A 308 -24.55 40.70 -8.32
CA LYS A 308 -24.86 40.77 -9.74
C LYS A 308 -23.59 40.94 -10.57
N THR A 309 -23.63 40.34 -11.75
CA THR A 309 -22.70 40.50 -12.88
C THR A 309 -22.33 41.96 -13.15
N ALA A 310 -21.02 42.24 -13.16
CA ALA A 310 -20.42 43.35 -13.88
C ALA A 310 -19.05 42.92 -14.42
N GLY A 311 -18.91 42.93 -15.75
CA GLY A 311 -17.63 42.87 -16.45
C GLY A 311 -17.05 41.48 -16.69
N MET A 312 -17.15 41.00 -17.94
CA MET A 312 -16.11 40.14 -18.50
C MET A 312 -14.76 40.86 -18.32
N SER A 313 -14.00 40.48 -17.30
CA SER A 313 -12.57 40.74 -17.23
C SER A 313 -11.90 39.43 -17.57
N THR A 314 -11.26 39.37 -18.73
CA THR A 314 -10.30 38.32 -19.06
C THR A 314 -9.29 38.26 -17.91
N ASN A 315 -9.38 37.25 -17.04
CA ASN A 315 -8.32 37.01 -16.06
C ASN A 315 -7.04 36.74 -16.86
N PRO A 316 -6.02 37.60 -16.82
CA PRO A 316 -4.75 37.26 -17.43
C PRO A 316 -4.18 36.08 -16.66
N THR A 317 -3.63 35.10 -17.37
CA THR A 317 -2.73 34.09 -16.82
C THR A 317 -1.78 34.78 -15.82
N PRO A 318 -1.63 34.31 -14.57
CA PRO A 318 -0.67 34.91 -13.66
C PRO A 318 0.70 34.88 -14.34
N SER A 319 1.28 36.06 -14.59
CA SER A 319 2.60 36.17 -15.19
C SER A 319 3.61 35.36 -14.37
N LEU A 320 4.41 34.53 -15.05
CA LEU A 320 5.55 33.83 -14.46
C LEU A 320 6.60 34.87 -14.09
N ALA A 321 6.48 35.44 -12.89
CA ALA A 321 7.47 36.37 -12.37
C ALA A 321 8.85 35.69 -12.32
N GLU A 322 9.91 36.47 -12.57
CA GLU A 322 11.28 36.00 -12.36
C GLU A 322 11.53 35.74 -10.86
N PRO A 323 12.44 34.80 -10.52
CA PRO A 323 12.82 34.56 -9.14
C PRO A 323 13.35 35.84 -8.46
N PRO A 324 13.01 36.09 -7.19
CA PRO A 324 13.56 37.20 -6.43
C PRO A 324 15.09 37.19 -6.43
N GLN A 325 15.70 38.34 -6.67
CA GLN A 325 17.15 38.50 -6.68
C GLN A 325 17.67 38.96 -5.30
N GLY A 326 18.80 38.42 -4.88
CA GLY A 326 19.45 38.75 -3.61
C GLY A 326 18.84 38.04 -2.39
N MET A 327 19.07 38.61 -1.20
CA MET A 327 18.63 38.00 0.05
C MET A 327 17.11 38.05 0.20
N VAL A 328 16.50 36.91 0.55
CA VAL A 328 15.06 36.77 0.72
C VAL A 328 14.65 36.68 2.19
N ASN A 329 13.45 37.20 2.47
CA ASN A 329 12.75 36.96 3.73
C ASN A 329 11.87 35.69 3.58
N PRO A 330 12.14 34.62 4.35
CA PRO A 330 11.37 33.37 4.27
C PRO A 330 9.87 33.53 4.51
N PHE A 331 9.45 34.45 5.39
CA PHE A 331 8.04 34.66 5.70
C PHE A 331 7.27 35.28 4.53
N GLU A 332 7.88 36.25 3.84
CA GLU A 332 7.29 36.82 2.62
C GLU A 332 7.25 35.78 1.50
N MET A 333 8.29 34.94 1.38
CA MET A 333 8.30 33.82 0.44
C MET A 333 7.16 32.83 0.72
N TYR A 334 6.98 32.40 1.97
CA TYR A 334 5.88 31.50 2.34
C TYR A 334 4.51 32.12 2.08
N LYS A 335 4.33 33.40 2.43
CA LYS A 335 3.10 34.13 2.15
C LYS A 335 2.80 34.20 0.65
N ASN A 336 3.79 34.55 -0.18
CA ASN A 336 3.64 34.65 -1.63
C ASN A 336 3.34 33.30 -2.31
N MET A 337 3.82 32.21 -1.72
CA MET A 337 3.57 30.85 -2.20
C MET A 337 2.34 30.18 -1.55
N ALA A 338 1.66 30.91 -0.65
CA ALA A 338 0.60 30.40 0.21
C ALA A 338 1.01 29.09 0.92
N PHE A 339 2.27 29.00 1.36
CA PHE A 339 2.80 27.85 2.09
C PHE A 339 2.52 28.01 3.58
N GLN A 340 2.04 26.95 4.21
CA GLN A 340 1.80 26.89 5.65
C GLN A 340 2.72 25.85 6.28
N GLU A 341 3.60 26.28 7.19
CA GLU A 341 4.51 25.37 7.90
C GLU A 341 3.75 24.35 8.75
N LYS A 342 2.64 24.77 9.38
CA LYS A 342 1.77 23.93 10.21
C LYS A 342 0.64 23.25 9.41
N GLY A 343 0.73 23.23 8.08
CA GLY A 343 -0.24 22.56 7.22
C GLY A 343 -0.14 21.04 7.25
N SER A 344 -1.04 20.35 6.56
CA SER A 344 -1.09 18.88 6.48
C SER A 344 0.25 18.29 6.02
N GLY A 345 0.94 17.55 6.88
CA GLY A 345 2.13 16.77 6.46
C GLY A 345 1.76 15.67 5.48
N HIS A 346 2.73 14.86 5.04
CA HIS A 346 2.49 13.71 4.15
C HIS A 346 1.32 12.83 4.61
N TRP A 347 1.11 12.71 5.93
CA TRP A 347 0.03 11.93 6.51
C TRP A 347 -1.35 12.54 6.40
N GLY A 348 -1.50 13.85 6.61
CA GLY A 348 -2.78 14.53 6.38
C GLY A 348 -3.20 14.37 4.92
N VAL A 349 -2.25 14.56 4.01
CA VAL A 349 -2.47 14.35 2.57
C VAL A 349 -2.78 12.89 2.24
N LEU A 350 -2.16 11.91 2.90
CA LEU A 350 -2.51 10.49 2.71
C LEU A 350 -3.91 10.16 3.24
N ILE A 351 -4.38 10.85 4.28
CA ILE A 351 -5.72 10.65 4.85
C ILE A 351 -6.78 11.29 3.95
N ASP A 352 -6.55 12.52 3.49
CA ASP A 352 -7.54 13.33 2.75
C ASP A 352 -7.49 13.08 1.22
N HIS A 353 -6.31 12.71 0.70
CA HIS A 353 -6.01 12.56 -0.73
C HIS A 353 -5.26 11.26 -1.06
N ARG A 354 -5.55 10.15 -0.36
CA ARG A 354 -4.84 8.86 -0.49
C ARG A 354 -4.53 8.40 -1.92
N SER A 355 -5.54 8.31 -2.79
CA SER A 355 -5.33 7.86 -4.18
C SER A 355 -4.44 8.82 -4.97
N ALA A 356 -4.58 10.11 -4.72
CA ALA A 356 -3.75 11.14 -5.32
C ALA A 356 -2.32 11.12 -4.75
N ALA A 357 -2.12 10.79 -3.48
CA ALA A 357 -0.80 10.56 -2.90
C ALA A 357 -0.10 9.36 -3.57
N ILE A 358 -0.85 8.26 -3.83
CA ILE A 358 -0.31 7.10 -4.56
C ILE A 358 0.15 7.50 -5.94
N ARG A 359 -0.73 8.16 -6.69
CA ARG A 359 -0.38 8.58 -8.04
C ARG A 359 0.75 9.60 -8.03
N GLY A 360 0.77 10.49 -7.04
CA GLY A 360 1.79 11.52 -6.95
C GLY A 360 3.19 11.01 -6.67
N LYS A 361 3.33 9.93 -5.90
CA LYS A 361 4.61 9.23 -5.79
C LYS A 361 5.01 8.57 -7.10
N ALA A 362 4.10 7.88 -7.78
CA ALA A 362 4.42 7.25 -9.06
C ALA A 362 4.95 8.28 -10.07
N ILE A 363 4.32 9.47 -10.13
CA ILE A 363 4.81 10.60 -10.94
C ILE A 363 6.20 11.06 -10.45
N ALA A 364 6.45 11.15 -9.15
CA ALA A 364 7.78 11.51 -8.63
C ALA A 364 8.87 10.50 -9.04
N ASP A 365 8.57 9.20 -9.02
CA ASP A 365 9.49 8.14 -9.42
C ASP A 365 9.75 8.19 -10.94
N GLU A 366 8.71 8.39 -11.77
CA GLU A 366 8.82 8.64 -13.21
C GLU A 366 9.68 9.87 -13.53
N VAL A 367 9.42 11.00 -12.87
CA VAL A 367 10.17 12.25 -13.04
C VAL A 367 11.62 12.11 -12.57
N SER A 368 11.86 11.37 -11.51
CA SER A 368 13.21 11.07 -11.03
C SER A 368 14.03 10.29 -12.07
N GLU A 369 13.39 9.34 -12.77
CA GLU A 369 14.04 8.58 -13.83
C GLU A 369 14.34 9.44 -15.07
N VAL A 370 13.37 10.26 -15.51
CA VAL A 370 13.57 11.24 -16.60
C VAL A 370 14.71 12.20 -16.27
N THR A 371 14.75 12.71 -15.03
CA THR A 371 15.81 13.63 -14.56
C THR A 371 17.18 12.95 -14.61
N LYS A 372 17.29 11.69 -14.16
CA LYS A 372 18.54 10.91 -14.23
C LYS A 372 19.01 10.67 -15.66
N GLN A 373 18.09 10.39 -16.58
CA GLN A 373 18.42 10.20 -17.99
C GLN A 373 18.94 11.49 -18.63
N ARG A 374 18.40 12.64 -18.22
CA ARG A 374 18.76 13.96 -18.77
C ARG A 374 20.06 14.51 -18.21
N TYR A 375 20.23 14.49 -16.89
CA TYR A 375 21.34 15.15 -16.19
C TYR A 375 22.43 14.18 -15.70
N GLY A 376 22.25 12.87 -15.86
CA GLY A 376 23.21 11.84 -15.45
C GLY A 376 23.13 11.46 -13.97
N ARG A 377 23.73 10.31 -13.62
CA ARG A 377 23.76 9.77 -12.24
C ARG A 377 24.58 10.59 -11.25
N ASP A 378 25.48 11.44 -11.75
CA ASP A 378 26.40 12.23 -10.93
C ASP A 378 25.82 13.60 -10.55
N ASN A 379 24.60 13.92 -11.01
CA ASN A 379 23.91 15.17 -10.70
C ASN A 379 22.39 15.08 -10.38
N PRO A 380 21.86 14.05 -9.67
CA PRO A 380 20.47 14.05 -9.24
C PRO A 380 20.33 14.58 -7.80
N GLY A 381 20.40 15.90 -7.63
CA GLY A 381 19.83 16.61 -6.48
C GLY A 381 20.44 16.30 -5.11
N LEU A 382 21.68 16.72 -4.90
CA LEU A 382 22.20 17.03 -3.56
C LEU A 382 22.21 18.55 -3.39
N GLY A 383 21.03 19.14 -3.16
CA GLY A 383 20.83 20.57 -2.85
C GLY A 383 21.21 21.53 -3.97
N GLY A 384 20.27 21.88 -4.85
CA GLY A 384 20.50 22.89 -5.88
C GLY A 384 20.81 22.36 -7.28
N GLY A 385 20.84 23.28 -8.25
CA GLY A 385 21.19 23.03 -9.65
C GLY A 385 19.98 22.90 -10.58
N GLU A 386 20.28 22.90 -11.88
CA GLU A 386 19.25 22.83 -12.94
C GLU A 386 18.42 21.55 -12.89
N GLY A 387 19.06 20.40 -12.61
CA GLY A 387 18.38 19.11 -12.52
C GLY A 387 17.40 19.02 -11.34
N ASP A 388 17.69 19.70 -10.24
CA ASP A 388 16.83 19.77 -9.07
C ASP A 388 15.59 20.64 -9.34
N ALA A 389 15.82 21.85 -9.88
CA ALA A 389 14.76 22.75 -10.32
C ALA A 389 13.85 22.10 -11.36
N PHE A 390 14.42 21.39 -12.35
CA PHE A 390 13.69 20.62 -13.34
C PHE A 390 12.82 19.54 -12.70
N ARG A 391 13.37 18.76 -11.77
CA ARG A 391 12.65 17.67 -11.08
C ARG A 391 11.44 18.20 -10.31
N HIS A 392 11.61 19.24 -9.50
CA HIS A 392 10.52 19.81 -8.70
C HIS A 392 9.43 20.44 -9.58
N ALA A 393 9.83 21.22 -10.58
CA ALA A 393 8.89 21.84 -11.51
C ALA A 393 8.12 20.80 -12.34
N LEU A 394 8.81 19.80 -12.90
CA LEU A 394 8.18 18.76 -13.72
C LEU A 394 7.26 17.85 -12.89
N TRP A 395 7.68 17.50 -11.67
CA TRP A 395 6.82 16.75 -10.75
C TRP A 395 5.54 17.54 -10.49
N SER A 396 5.65 18.79 -10.06
CA SER A 396 4.46 19.60 -9.75
C SER A 396 3.60 19.92 -10.99
N TYR A 397 4.20 20.01 -12.18
CA TYR A 397 3.49 20.18 -13.45
C TYR A 397 2.63 18.95 -13.77
N ARG A 398 3.22 17.75 -13.79
CA ARG A 398 2.51 16.49 -14.07
C ARG A 398 1.44 16.18 -13.02
N MET A 399 1.76 16.46 -11.75
CA MET A 399 0.81 16.39 -10.64
C MET A 399 -0.44 17.25 -10.91
N THR A 400 -0.24 18.49 -11.35
CA THR A 400 -1.35 19.43 -11.60
C THR A 400 -2.20 18.99 -12.78
N ARG A 401 -1.59 18.48 -13.85
CA ARG A 401 -2.31 17.95 -15.02
C ARG A 401 -3.20 16.77 -14.68
N GLU A 402 -2.76 15.91 -13.77
CA GLU A 402 -3.46 14.65 -13.48
C GLU A 402 -4.40 14.74 -12.27
N LEU A 403 -4.00 15.46 -11.21
CA LEU A 403 -4.68 15.45 -9.91
C LEU A 403 -5.38 16.78 -9.60
N GLY A 404 -5.15 17.82 -10.40
CA GLY A 404 -5.61 19.18 -10.13
C GLY A 404 -4.61 19.99 -9.30
N ALA A 405 -4.68 21.31 -9.41
CA ALA A 405 -3.67 22.21 -8.84
C ALA A 405 -3.69 22.26 -7.31
N GLU A 406 -4.87 22.13 -6.71
CA GLU A 406 -5.09 22.16 -5.28
C GLU A 406 -4.45 20.94 -4.61
N VAL A 407 -4.78 19.75 -5.10
CA VAL A 407 -4.23 18.47 -4.60
C VAL A 407 -2.72 18.39 -4.86
N ALA A 408 -2.26 18.85 -6.03
CA ALA A 408 -0.84 18.93 -6.35
C ALA A 408 -0.10 19.86 -5.37
N LYS A 409 -0.69 21.01 -5.01
CA LYS A 409 -0.12 21.91 -4.00
C LYS A 409 -0.02 21.23 -2.65
N GLU A 410 -1.06 20.54 -2.20
CA GLU A 410 -1.03 19.88 -0.90
C GLU A 410 0.04 18.80 -0.81
N ILE A 411 0.15 17.95 -1.84
CA ILE A 411 1.16 16.88 -1.90
C ILE A 411 2.57 17.46 -1.94
N THR A 412 2.83 18.47 -2.79
CA THR A 412 4.15 19.08 -2.91
C THR A 412 4.52 19.89 -1.66
N ASP A 413 3.60 20.66 -1.08
CA ASP A 413 3.84 21.36 0.19
C ASP A 413 4.09 20.37 1.35
N ALA A 414 3.41 19.22 1.36
CA ALA A 414 3.64 18.18 2.36
C ALA A 414 5.03 17.55 2.24
N HIS A 415 5.56 17.46 1.02
CA HIS A 415 6.93 17.04 0.74
C HIS A 415 7.96 18.00 1.33
N GLU A 416 7.77 19.30 1.09
CA GLU A 416 8.68 20.32 1.62
C GLU A 416 8.54 20.51 3.14
N ARG A 417 7.38 20.14 3.73
CA ARG A 417 7.23 20.07 5.19
C ARG A 417 8.03 18.92 5.80
N HIS A 418 8.16 17.80 5.10
CA HIS A 418 8.92 16.65 5.62
C HIS A 418 10.43 16.92 5.67
N THR A 419 10.91 17.88 4.87
CA THR A 419 12.32 18.29 4.83
C THR A 419 12.63 19.48 5.78
N LEU A 420 11.68 19.84 6.67
CA LEU A 420 11.80 21.00 7.58
C LEU A 420 13.07 20.96 8.47
N ASP A 421 13.47 19.76 8.89
CA ASP A 421 14.58 19.55 9.82
C ASP A 421 15.86 19.04 9.13
N THR A 422 15.81 18.76 7.82
CA THR A 422 16.91 18.12 7.08
C THR A 422 17.50 19.00 5.98
N ASN A 423 16.69 19.86 5.36
CA ASN A 423 17.15 20.73 4.27
C ASN A 423 17.38 22.15 4.80
N PRO A 424 18.48 22.82 4.39
CA PRO A 424 18.65 24.24 4.67
C PRO A 424 17.47 25.05 4.11
N MET A 425 17.16 26.16 4.77
CA MET A 425 16.01 26.99 4.43
C MET A 425 16.04 27.46 2.97
N GLY A 426 17.22 27.79 2.44
CA GLY A 426 17.40 28.24 1.05
C GLY A 426 17.00 27.19 0.02
N ASP A 427 17.36 25.92 0.24
CA ASP A 427 17.00 24.79 -0.61
C ASP A 427 15.47 24.60 -0.62
N ARG A 428 14.85 24.55 0.56
CA ARG A 428 13.39 24.40 0.67
C ARG A 428 12.62 25.52 -0.04
N LEU A 429 13.09 26.76 0.08
CA LEU A 429 12.46 27.89 -0.60
C LEU A 429 12.56 27.76 -2.12
N MET A 430 13.68 27.21 -2.63
CA MET A 430 13.86 26.93 -4.06
C MET A 430 12.91 25.83 -4.52
N ASP A 431 12.80 24.73 -3.76
CA ASP A 431 11.90 23.62 -4.06
C ASP A 431 10.42 24.07 -4.07
N LEU A 432 9.99 24.82 -3.06
CA LEU A 432 8.64 25.40 -2.97
C LEU A 432 8.33 26.33 -4.15
N TYR A 433 9.31 27.16 -4.54
CA TYR A 433 9.17 28.10 -5.65
C TYR A 433 9.02 27.34 -6.97
N ASN A 434 9.89 26.37 -7.23
CA ASN A 434 9.86 25.58 -8.45
C ASN A 434 8.62 24.69 -8.54
N ASN A 435 8.15 24.13 -7.42
CA ASN A 435 6.86 23.45 -7.32
C ASN A 435 5.72 24.40 -7.75
N ARG A 436 5.69 25.63 -7.22
CA ARG A 436 4.68 26.65 -7.61
C ARG A 436 4.72 26.96 -9.10
N ILE A 437 5.91 27.17 -9.69
CA ILE A 437 6.07 27.43 -11.13
C ILE A 437 5.54 26.26 -11.96
N GLY A 438 5.87 25.02 -11.58
CA GLY A 438 5.33 23.82 -12.23
C GLY A 438 3.81 23.79 -12.28
N ARG A 439 3.13 24.14 -11.18
CA ARG A 439 1.64 24.23 -11.16
C ARG A 439 1.11 25.31 -12.08
N LEU A 440 1.73 26.50 -12.08
CA LEU A 440 1.31 27.61 -12.94
C LEU A 440 1.47 27.26 -14.42
N LEU A 441 2.59 26.64 -14.79
CA LEU A 441 2.84 26.17 -16.16
C LEU A 441 1.78 25.18 -16.62
N ALA A 442 1.34 24.26 -15.75
CA ALA A 442 0.31 23.27 -16.06
C ALA A 442 -1.10 23.85 -16.17
N GLN A 443 -1.36 24.98 -15.48
CA GLN A 443 -2.64 25.69 -15.56
C GLN A 443 -2.75 26.59 -16.79
N ASP A 444 -1.65 26.90 -17.46
CA ASP A 444 -1.65 27.69 -18.70
C ASP A 444 -2.26 26.87 -19.86
N PRO A 445 -3.39 27.32 -20.44
CA PRO A 445 -4.00 26.63 -21.58
C PRO A 445 -3.07 26.47 -22.79
N GLY A 446 -2.07 27.37 -22.95
CA GLY A 446 -1.09 27.31 -24.03
C GLY A 446 -0.15 26.10 -23.94
N ASN A 447 -0.03 25.47 -22.78
CA ASN A 447 0.84 24.32 -22.54
C ASN A 447 0.12 22.96 -22.64
N ARG A 448 -1.21 22.96 -22.80
CA ARG A 448 -2.04 21.75 -22.72
C ARG A 448 -1.59 20.61 -23.64
N ASP A 449 -1.23 20.93 -24.88
CA ASP A 449 -0.88 19.94 -25.92
C ASP A 449 0.63 19.84 -26.17
N ARG A 450 1.43 20.47 -25.31
CA ARG A 450 2.90 20.48 -25.43
C ARG A 450 3.53 19.35 -24.60
N PRO A 451 4.71 18.83 -24.99
CA PRO A 451 5.45 17.87 -24.18
C PRO A 451 5.85 18.48 -22.83
N ASP A 452 5.52 17.81 -21.73
CA ASP A 452 5.73 18.33 -20.36
C ASP A 452 7.16 18.79 -20.10
N GLU A 453 8.13 17.98 -20.53
CA GLU A 453 9.56 18.26 -20.33
C GLU A 453 10.00 19.51 -21.08
N GLU A 454 9.49 19.73 -22.30
CA GLU A 454 9.84 20.90 -23.12
C GLU A 454 9.30 22.18 -22.48
N VAL A 455 8.09 22.14 -21.92
CA VAL A 455 7.50 23.28 -21.21
C VAL A 455 8.36 23.69 -20.02
N VAL A 456 8.80 22.71 -19.22
CA VAL A 456 9.64 22.98 -18.05
C VAL A 456 11.05 23.45 -18.47
N LEU A 457 11.63 22.86 -19.51
CA LEU A 457 12.94 23.28 -20.03
C LEU A 457 12.92 24.70 -20.60
N GLU A 458 11.85 25.07 -21.29
CA GLU A 458 11.66 26.45 -21.75
C GLU A 458 11.58 27.42 -20.56
N ALA A 459 10.89 27.04 -19.47
CA ALA A 459 10.85 27.84 -18.26
C ALA A 459 12.23 28.00 -17.60
N ILE A 460 13.10 26.98 -17.67
CA ILE A 460 14.51 27.09 -17.25
C ILE A 460 15.25 28.08 -18.15
N GLN A 461 15.14 27.93 -19.48
CA GLN A 461 15.83 28.77 -20.47
C GLN A 461 15.43 30.24 -20.38
N ASN A 462 14.16 30.50 -20.06
CA ASN A 462 13.62 31.84 -19.89
C ASN A 462 13.85 32.42 -18.48
N GLY A 463 14.55 31.71 -17.59
CA GLY A 463 14.91 32.19 -16.26
C GLY A 463 13.73 32.24 -15.27
N HIS A 464 12.66 31.50 -15.51
CA HIS A 464 11.49 31.48 -14.61
C HIS A 464 11.69 30.58 -13.38
N LEU A 465 12.62 29.63 -13.44
CA LEU A 465 12.93 28.67 -12.36
C LEU A 465 14.15 29.11 -11.54
N GLN A 466 14.11 28.84 -10.25
CA GLN A 466 15.22 29.12 -9.35
C GLN A 466 16.19 27.93 -9.36
N LEU A 467 17.40 28.12 -9.89
CA LEU A 467 18.36 27.03 -10.08
C LEU A 467 19.31 26.82 -8.91
N GLN A 468 19.34 27.72 -7.94
CA GLN A 468 20.24 27.65 -6.77
C GLN A 468 19.43 27.91 -5.49
N PRO A 469 19.86 27.40 -4.32
CA PRO A 469 19.23 27.73 -3.06
C PRO A 469 19.10 29.25 -2.88
N PHE A 470 17.97 29.72 -2.35
CA PHE A 470 17.83 31.14 -2.06
C PHE A 470 18.78 31.57 -0.95
N GLU A 471 19.42 32.73 -1.11
CA GLU A 471 20.17 33.36 -0.04
C GLU A 471 19.17 33.91 0.99
N VAL A 472 19.13 33.31 2.18
CA VAL A 472 18.23 33.75 3.25
C VAL A 472 18.89 34.86 4.04
N ASP A 473 18.15 35.95 4.30
CA ASP A 473 18.62 37.05 5.13
C ASP A 473 19.20 36.49 6.46
N PRO A 474 20.43 36.87 6.84
CA PRO A 474 21.09 36.40 8.07
C PRO A 474 20.27 36.58 9.35
N LEU A 475 19.33 37.54 9.36
CA LEU A 475 18.38 37.72 10.45
C LEU A 475 17.50 36.49 10.71
N PHE A 476 17.38 35.59 9.73
CA PHE A 476 16.58 34.37 9.80
C PHE A 476 17.41 33.09 9.63
N SER A 477 18.73 33.20 9.47
CA SER A 477 19.63 32.05 9.26
C SER A 477 20.19 31.44 10.55
N SER A 478 19.98 32.07 11.71
CA SER A 478 20.58 31.68 12.99
C SER A 478 19.84 30.52 13.69
N GLY A 479 19.92 29.30 13.12
CA GLY A 479 19.47 28.05 13.75
C GLY A 479 17.98 27.96 14.10
N LEU A 480 17.51 26.73 14.37
CA LEU A 480 16.10 26.45 14.70
C LEU A 480 15.59 27.31 15.89
N GLU A 481 16.45 27.63 16.86
CA GLU A 481 16.10 28.45 18.04
C GLU A 481 15.89 29.93 17.72
N GLY A 482 16.75 30.56 16.92
CA GLY A 482 16.58 31.98 16.53
C GLY A 482 15.39 32.19 15.60
N TYR A 483 15.12 31.21 14.74
CA TYR A 483 13.92 31.16 13.91
C TYR A 483 12.64 31.04 14.74
N ASN A 484 12.59 30.11 15.71
CA ASN A 484 11.42 29.89 16.56
C ASN A 484 11.13 31.09 17.49
N GLN A 485 12.16 31.78 17.99
CA GLN A 485 12.00 33.01 18.79
C GLN A 485 11.33 34.12 17.96
N LYS A 486 11.85 34.39 16.75
CA LYS A 486 11.31 35.46 15.88
C LYS A 486 9.97 35.10 15.22
N ARG A 487 9.71 33.81 15.02
CA ARG A 487 8.39 33.29 14.59
C ARG A 487 7.29 33.65 15.59
N ASN A 488 7.58 33.57 16.89
CA ASN A 488 6.61 33.93 17.94
C ASN A 488 6.39 35.44 18.07
N ASP A 489 7.29 36.28 17.55
CA ASP A 489 7.11 37.74 17.51
C ASP A 489 6.32 38.22 16.28
N TRP A 490 6.15 37.35 15.26
CA TRP A 490 5.46 37.65 13.99
C TRP A 490 4.01 37.12 13.93
N TYR A 491 3.68 36.11 14.74
CA TYR A 491 2.30 35.64 15.00
C TYR A 491 1.72 36.40 16.20
#